data_AF-A0A3D4LKT7-F1
#
_entry.id   AF-A0A3D4LKT7-F1
#
_cell.length_a   1.000
_cell.length_b   1.000
_cell.length_c   1.000
_cell.angle_alpha   90.00
_cell.angle_beta   90.00
_cell.angle_gamma   90.00
#
_symmetry.space_group_name_H-M   'P 1'
#
loop_
_entity.id
_entity.type
_entity.pdbx_description
1 polymer ?
#
loop_
_entity_poly.entity_id
_entity_poly.type
_entity_poly.pdbx_seq_one_letter_code
_entity_poly.pdbx_strand_id
1 'polypeptide(L)'
;MKKNVSPFLIGLLVGCILMMTTPVLADSIIRKIDVVMNSVNVQVNGKDLDANSILYDGSTYLPLRKVAEAVGKDVTWNQETMTANIIDIGVDKLNNSIKLYQENGYDFLEKDGELYYSNDYVFNSIKPYQNYNWIGDGFGENIKITLTRILEDGTEKILIESVPYVLHEDRVFISKDYYENTVLLLIK
;
A
#
# COMPACT_ATOMS: atom_id res chain seq x y z
N MET A 1 -69.95 -55.64 -20.87
CA MET A 1 -69.39 -54.85 -21.99
C MET A 1 -67.93 -54.55 -21.68
N LYS A 2 -66.95 -55.19 -22.35
CA LYS A 2 -65.53 -54.85 -22.19
C LYS A 2 -65.25 -53.59 -23.04
N LYS A 3 -64.94 -52.47 -22.39
CA LYS A 3 -64.55 -51.24 -23.09
C LYS A 3 -63.09 -51.39 -23.51
N ASN A 4 -62.85 -51.56 -24.81
CA ASN A 4 -61.50 -51.63 -25.36
C ASN A 4 -60.95 -50.20 -25.46
N VAL A 5 -59.95 -49.88 -24.65
CA VAL A 5 -59.28 -48.57 -24.69
C VAL A 5 -58.45 -48.51 -25.97
N SER A 6 -58.58 -47.43 -26.76
CA SER A 6 -57.82 -47.28 -28.00
C SER A 6 -56.31 -47.29 -27.70
N PRO A 7 -55.48 -48.04 -28.45
CA PRO A 7 -54.03 -48.09 -28.24
C PRO A 7 -53.37 -46.70 -28.35
N PHE A 8 -54.00 -45.76 -29.07
CA PHE A 8 -53.60 -44.36 -29.12
C PHE A 8 -53.72 -43.65 -27.74
N LEU A 9 -54.78 -43.91 -26.99
CA LEU A 9 -54.99 -43.31 -25.66
C LEU A 9 -53.97 -43.82 -24.63
N ILE A 10 -53.57 -45.09 -24.76
CA ILE A 10 -52.52 -45.68 -23.92
C ILE A 10 -51.17 -45.04 -24.27
N GLY A 11 -50.86 -44.89 -25.55
CA GLY A 11 -49.64 -44.21 -26.00
C GLY A 11 -49.56 -42.75 -25.55
N LEU A 12 -50.69 -42.03 -25.62
CA LEU A 12 -50.79 -40.64 -25.15
C LEU A 12 -50.52 -40.53 -23.64
N LEU A 13 -51.12 -41.42 -22.84
CA LEU A 13 -50.93 -41.44 -21.38
C LEU A 13 -49.48 -41.73 -20.98
N VAL A 14 -48.85 -42.72 -21.62
CA VAL A 14 -47.43 -43.04 -21.37
C VAL A 14 -46.53 -41.89 -21.80
N GLY A 15 -46.83 -41.24 -22.93
CA GLY A 15 -46.13 -40.04 -23.38
C GLY A 15 -46.22 -38.88 -22.38
N CYS A 16 -47.41 -38.62 -21.83
CA CYS A 16 -47.59 -37.59 -20.81
C CYS A 16 -46.77 -37.88 -19.55
N ILE A 17 -46.72 -39.14 -19.08
CA ILE A 17 -45.93 -39.52 -17.88
C ILE A 17 -44.44 -39.30 -18.11
N LEU A 18 -43.92 -39.63 -19.29
CA LEU A 18 -42.51 -39.40 -19.63
C LEU A 18 -42.14 -37.92 -19.78
N MET A 19 -43.13 -37.06 -20.06
CA MET A 19 -42.96 -35.61 -20.17
C MET A 19 -43.16 -34.85 -18.86
N MET A 20 -43.55 -35.52 -17.76
CA MET A 20 -43.63 -34.89 -16.45
C MET A 20 -42.21 -34.66 -15.91
N THR A 21 -41.60 -33.54 -16.27
CA THR A 21 -40.38 -33.08 -15.62
C THR A 21 -40.74 -32.60 -14.21
N THR A 22 -40.29 -33.31 -13.18
CA THR A 22 -40.40 -32.82 -11.81
C THR A 22 -39.44 -31.64 -11.65
N PRO A 23 -39.90 -30.41 -11.34
CA PRO A 23 -38.99 -29.32 -11.06
C PRO A 23 -38.18 -29.64 -9.80
N VAL A 24 -36.85 -29.53 -9.89
CA VAL A 24 -35.96 -29.56 -8.71
C VAL A 24 -35.94 -28.16 -8.12
N LEU A 25 -36.66 -27.97 -7.00
CA LEU A 25 -36.56 -26.75 -6.21
C LEU A 25 -35.33 -26.90 -5.31
N ALA A 26 -34.30 -26.09 -5.53
CA ALA A 26 -33.20 -25.97 -4.58
C ALA A 26 -33.74 -25.28 -3.32
N ASP A 27 -33.81 -26.01 -2.21
CA ASP A 27 -34.19 -25.44 -0.91
C ASP A 27 -33.06 -24.54 -0.43
N SER A 28 -33.29 -23.22 -0.42
CA SER A 28 -32.34 -22.26 0.13
C SER A 28 -32.47 -22.25 1.64
N ILE A 29 -31.72 -23.14 2.31
CA ILE A 29 -31.64 -23.19 3.77
C ILE A 29 -30.89 -21.95 4.27
N ILE A 30 -31.62 -20.88 4.58
CA ILE A 30 -31.07 -19.72 5.29
C ILE A 30 -30.74 -20.15 6.72
N ARG A 31 -29.45 -20.20 7.06
CA ARG A 31 -28.98 -20.43 8.44
C ARG A 31 -28.62 -19.09 9.09
N LYS A 32 -29.24 -18.81 10.24
CA LYS A 32 -28.80 -17.73 11.12
C LYS A 32 -27.67 -18.25 12.00
N ILE A 33 -26.61 -17.47 12.14
CA ILE A 33 -25.53 -17.70 13.09
C ILE A 33 -25.50 -16.54 14.08
N ASP A 34 -25.33 -16.86 15.36
CA ASP A 34 -25.11 -15.84 16.39
C ASP A 34 -23.61 -15.62 16.52
N VAL A 35 -23.19 -14.36 16.41
CA VAL A 35 -21.77 -13.95 16.45
C VAL A 35 -21.60 -12.79 17.42
N VAL A 36 -20.42 -12.69 18.03
CA VAL A 36 -20.04 -11.51 18.82
C VAL A 36 -19.15 -10.61 17.98
N MET A 37 -19.59 -9.37 17.78
CA MET A 37 -18.84 -8.38 17.00
C MET A 37 -17.76 -7.72 17.85
N ASN A 38 -16.56 -7.52 17.29
CA ASN A 38 -15.52 -6.64 17.81
C ASN A 38 -15.12 -6.89 19.28
N SER A 39 -15.16 -8.15 19.74
CA SER A 39 -14.82 -8.54 21.11
C SER A 39 -13.31 -8.72 21.34
N VAL A 40 -12.53 -8.83 20.27
CA VAL A 40 -11.08 -9.08 20.31
C VAL A 40 -10.35 -7.91 19.65
N ASN A 41 -9.43 -7.28 20.38
CA ASN A 41 -8.48 -6.32 19.81
C ASN A 41 -7.35 -7.09 19.12
N VAL A 42 -7.03 -6.69 17.90
CA VAL A 42 -5.99 -7.30 17.07
C VAL A 42 -4.97 -6.24 16.71
N GLN A 43 -3.69 -6.55 16.93
CA GLN A 43 -2.58 -5.68 16.59
C GLN A 43 -1.65 -6.36 15.60
N VAL A 44 -1.12 -5.58 14.66
CA VAL A 44 -0.05 -6.00 13.75
C VAL A 44 1.13 -5.07 13.97
N ASN A 45 2.29 -5.63 14.31
CA ASN A 45 3.50 -4.87 14.65
C ASN A 45 3.29 -3.80 15.74
N GLY A 46 2.45 -4.11 16.75
CA GLY A 46 2.16 -3.21 17.87
C GLY A 46 1.20 -2.06 17.56
N LYS A 47 0.64 -2.00 16.35
CA LYS A 47 -0.41 -1.05 15.97
C LYS A 47 -1.77 -1.74 15.90
N ASP A 48 -2.79 -1.10 16.45
CA ASP A 48 -4.17 -1.59 16.37
C ASP A 48 -4.61 -1.71 14.90
N LEU A 49 -5.21 -2.87 14.57
CA LEU A 49 -5.77 -3.16 13.26
C LEU A 49 -7.25 -2.76 13.26
N ASP A 50 -7.57 -1.67 12.56
CA ASP A 50 -8.96 -1.23 12.36
C ASP A 50 -9.68 -2.15 11.35
N ALA A 51 -10.25 -3.22 11.89
CA ALA A 51 -11.00 -4.23 11.17
C ALA A 51 -12.19 -4.74 11.99
N ASN A 52 -13.37 -4.83 11.36
CA ASN A 52 -14.53 -5.44 11.98
C ASN A 52 -14.31 -6.95 12.14
N SER A 53 -14.17 -7.41 13.38
CA SER A 53 -13.96 -8.81 13.72
C SER A 53 -15.26 -9.48 14.15
N ILE A 54 -15.38 -10.77 13.87
CA ILE A 54 -16.47 -11.60 14.39
C ILE A 54 -15.88 -12.76 15.18
N LEU A 55 -16.36 -12.97 16.39
CA LEU A 55 -16.06 -14.16 17.19
C LEU A 55 -17.21 -15.14 17.00
N TYR A 56 -16.89 -16.29 16.43
CA TYR A 56 -17.82 -17.37 16.15
C TYR A 56 -17.16 -18.70 16.48
N ASP A 57 -17.84 -19.52 17.30
CA ASP A 57 -17.37 -20.84 17.73
C ASP A 57 -15.92 -20.83 18.28
N GLY A 58 -15.62 -19.86 19.15
CA GLY A 58 -14.29 -19.68 19.75
C GLY A 58 -13.20 -19.17 18.80
N SER A 59 -13.52 -18.94 17.52
CA SER A 59 -12.59 -18.44 16.51
C SER A 59 -12.90 -16.99 16.14
N THR A 60 -11.89 -16.14 16.15
CA THR A 60 -11.99 -14.75 15.67
C THR A 60 -11.68 -14.71 14.18
N TYR A 61 -12.65 -14.28 13.38
CA TYR A 61 -12.51 -14.06 11.95
C TYR A 61 -12.27 -12.58 11.67
N LEU A 62 -11.37 -12.32 10.73
CA LEU A 62 -10.99 -10.99 10.29
C LEU A 62 -11.14 -10.88 8.76
N PRO A 63 -11.37 -9.67 8.21
CA PRO A 63 -11.34 -9.45 6.78
C PRO A 63 -9.95 -9.76 6.22
N LEU A 64 -9.87 -10.77 5.36
CA LEU A 64 -8.61 -11.26 4.75
C LEU A 64 -7.74 -10.10 4.21
N ARG A 65 -8.35 -9.19 3.45
CA ARG A 65 -7.67 -8.04 2.84
C ARG A 65 -7.04 -7.11 3.87
N LYS A 66 -7.75 -6.81 4.96
CA LYS A 66 -7.23 -5.93 6.04
C LYS A 66 -5.99 -6.52 6.68
N VAL A 67 -6.00 -7.83 6.93
CA VAL A 67 -4.84 -8.53 7.50
C VAL A 67 -3.68 -8.55 6.51
N ALA A 68 -3.93 -8.87 5.24
CA ALA A 68 -2.90 -8.90 4.20
C ALA A 68 -2.24 -7.51 3.99
N GLU A 69 -3.04 -6.45 3.92
CA GLU A 69 -2.54 -5.07 3.80
C GLU A 69 -1.70 -4.65 5.02
N ALA A 70 -2.14 -5.02 6.23
CA ALA A 70 -1.41 -4.72 7.46
C ALA A 70 -0.02 -5.38 7.53
N VAL A 71 0.18 -6.49 6.82
CA VAL A 71 1.49 -7.17 6.68
C VAL A 71 2.21 -6.83 5.38
N GLY A 72 1.78 -5.78 4.66
CA GLY A 72 2.47 -5.28 3.48
C GLY A 72 2.26 -6.10 2.21
N LYS A 73 1.13 -6.81 2.09
CA LYS A 73 0.77 -7.60 0.90
C LYS A 73 -0.48 -7.03 0.23
N ASP A 74 -0.67 -7.35 -1.05
CA ASP A 74 -1.90 -7.04 -1.79
C ASP A 74 -2.75 -8.30 -1.99
N VAL A 75 -4.07 -8.12 -2.16
CA VAL A 75 -5.01 -9.21 -2.43
C VAL A 75 -5.69 -8.99 -3.77
N THR A 76 -5.43 -9.90 -4.71
CA THR A 76 -6.05 -9.92 -6.04
C THR A 76 -7.10 -11.02 -6.14
N TRP A 77 -8.09 -10.82 -7.00
CA TRP A 77 -9.13 -11.80 -7.27
C TRP A 77 -9.01 -12.30 -8.70
N ASN A 78 -8.81 -13.60 -8.86
CA ASN A 78 -8.89 -14.26 -10.16
C ASN A 78 -10.33 -14.75 -10.35
N GLN A 79 -11.07 -14.12 -11.26
CA GLN A 79 -12.49 -14.41 -11.48
C GLN A 79 -12.71 -15.76 -12.17
N GLU A 80 -11.82 -16.17 -13.07
CA GLU A 80 -11.95 -17.43 -13.81
C GLU A 80 -11.84 -18.65 -12.89
N THR A 81 -10.95 -18.58 -11.90
CA THR A 81 -10.68 -19.67 -10.95
C THR A 81 -11.35 -19.45 -9.59
N MET A 82 -12.06 -18.33 -9.41
CA MET A 82 -12.65 -17.92 -8.13
C MET A 82 -11.64 -17.97 -6.98
N THR A 83 -10.41 -17.52 -7.24
CA THR A 83 -9.29 -17.62 -6.29
C THR A 83 -8.86 -16.24 -5.82
N ALA A 84 -8.72 -16.08 -4.50
CA ALA A 84 -8.08 -14.92 -3.89
C ALA A 84 -6.58 -15.18 -3.71
N ASN A 85 -5.74 -14.35 -4.33
CA ASN A 85 -4.28 -14.46 -4.21
C ASN A 85 -3.74 -13.34 -3.32
N ILE A 86 -2.92 -13.72 -2.33
CA ILE A 86 -2.10 -12.79 -1.58
C ILE A 86 -0.75 -12.71 -2.29
N ILE A 87 -0.39 -11.53 -2.75
CA ILE A 87 0.82 -11.32 -3.53
C ILE A 87 1.70 -10.26 -2.87
N ASP A 88 3.00 -10.34 -3.14
CA ASP A 88 3.88 -9.21 -2.91
C ASP A 88 3.41 -8.01 -3.72
N ILE A 89 3.48 -6.84 -3.10
CA ILE A 89 3.25 -5.58 -3.79
C ILE A 89 4.39 -5.46 -4.81
N GLY A 90 4.07 -5.57 -6.10
CA GLY A 90 5.06 -5.41 -7.16
C GLY A 90 5.79 -4.07 -7.04
N VAL A 91 7.07 -4.03 -7.43
CA VAL A 91 7.93 -2.83 -7.38
C VAL A 91 7.23 -1.60 -7.99
N ASP A 92 6.40 -1.80 -9.02
CA ASP A 92 5.63 -0.73 -9.67
C ASP A 92 4.52 -0.12 -8.81
N LYS A 93 3.96 -0.86 -7.83
CA LYS A 93 3.03 -0.32 -6.83
C LYS A 93 3.75 0.32 -5.63
N LEU A 94 4.97 -0.13 -5.32
CA LEU A 94 5.90 0.56 -4.39
C LEU A 94 6.36 1.90 -4.97
N ASN A 95 6.58 1.98 -6.28
CA ASN A 95 6.88 3.25 -6.96
C ASN A 95 5.73 4.27 -6.85
N ASN A 96 4.51 3.83 -6.51
CA ASN A 96 3.38 4.71 -6.22
C ASN A 96 3.42 5.33 -4.81
N SER A 97 4.39 4.98 -3.96
CA SER A 97 4.69 5.75 -2.74
C SER A 97 5.69 6.87 -2.98
N ILE A 98 6.39 6.89 -4.13
CA ILE A 98 7.32 7.95 -4.53
C ILE A 98 6.63 8.88 -5.53
N LYS A 99 6.24 10.07 -5.08
CA LYS A 99 5.73 11.13 -5.96
C LYS A 99 6.83 12.15 -6.19
N LEU A 100 7.28 12.24 -7.43
CA LEU A 100 8.11 13.35 -7.89
C LEU A 100 7.21 14.46 -8.41
N TYR A 101 7.44 15.68 -7.95
CA TYR A 101 6.71 16.85 -8.44
C TYR A 101 7.62 18.07 -8.47
N GLN A 102 7.21 19.07 -9.25
CA GLN A 102 7.91 20.34 -9.36
C GLN A 102 7.10 21.46 -8.74
N GLU A 103 7.77 22.30 -7.97
CA GLU A 103 7.18 23.50 -7.39
C GLU A 103 8.21 24.64 -7.43
N ASN A 104 7.81 25.82 -7.90
CA ASN A 104 8.69 26.99 -7.99
C ASN A 104 10.03 26.73 -8.72
N GLY A 105 10.03 25.81 -9.70
CA GLY A 105 11.21 25.45 -10.49
C GLY A 105 12.17 24.45 -9.83
N TYR A 106 11.79 23.87 -8.69
CA TYR A 106 12.58 22.84 -8.01
C TYR A 106 11.85 21.50 -7.98
N ASP A 107 12.62 20.42 -7.97
CA ASP A 107 12.10 19.07 -7.79
C ASP A 107 11.89 18.76 -6.30
N PHE A 108 10.84 18.01 -6.02
CA PHE A 108 10.48 17.49 -4.70
C PHE A 108 10.09 16.03 -4.81
N LEU A 109 10.32 15.29 -3.73
CA LEU A 109 10.01 13.88 -3.64
C LEU A 109 9.18 13.63 -2.37
N GLU A 110 7.99 13.05 -2.51
CA GLU A 110 7.23 12.49 -1.40
C GLU A 110 7.43 10.99 -1.44
N LYS A 111 7.97 10.39 -0.37
CA LYS A 111 8.18 8.94 -0.25
C LYS A 111 7.66 8.45 1.09
N ASP A 112 6.75 7.48 1.05
CA ASP A 112 6.18 6.84 2.24
C ASP A 112 5.53 7.84 3.23
N GLY A 113 4.99 8.95 2.72
CA GLY A 113 4.39 10.05 3.50
C GLY A 113 5.38 11.09 3.99
N GLU A 114 6.69 10.88 3.77
CA GLU A 114 7.76 11.83 4.10
C GLU A 114 8.10 12.70 2.90
N LEU A 115 8.41 13.97 3.16
CA LEU A 115 8.78 14.95 2.14
C LEU A 115 10.29 15.13 2.06
N TYR A 116 10.79 15.29 0.85
CA TYR A 116 12.21 15.49 0.57
C TYR A 116 12.40 16.64 -0.42
N TYR A 117 13.42 17.46 -0.14
CA TYR A 117 13.88 18.56 -0.97
C TYR A 117 14.97 18.09 -1.92
N SER A 118 14.91 18.51 -3.19
CA SER A 118 16.03 18.31 -4.10
C SER A 118 17.29 18.99 -3.57
N ASN A 119 18.44 18.42 -3.88
CA ASN A 119 19.74 19.01 -3.54
C ASN A 119 19.89 20.44 -4.11
N ASP A 120 19.32 20.72 -5.28
CA ASP A 120 19.36 22.06 -5.89
C ASP A 120 18.55 23.08 -5.07
N TYR A 121 17.38 22.69 -4.56
CA TYR A 121 16.60 23.53 -3.66
C TYR A 121 17.40 23.84 -2.39
N VAL A 122 17.96 22.80 -1.76
CA VAL A 122 18.75 22.94 -0.53
C VAL A 122 19.97 23.83 -0.77
N PHE A 123 20.74 23.59 -1.83
CA PHE A 123 21.88 24.42 -2.18
C PHE A 123 21.50 25.89 -2.36
N ASN A 124 20.44 26.18 -3.15
CA ASN A 124 20.01 27.55 -3.39
C ASN A 124 19.43 28.24 -2.16
N SER A 125 18.80 27.49 -1.25
CA SER A 125 18.31 28.02 0.02
C SER A 125 19.42 28.38 1.02
N ILE A 126 20.57 27.70 0.94
CA ILE A 126 21.75 27.97 1.78
C ILE A 126 22.61 29.09 1.19
N LYS A 127 22.62 29.26 -0.13
CA LYS A 127 23.41 30.27 -0.86
C LYS A 127 23.39 31.70 -0.27
N PRO A 128 22.29 32.23 0.30
CA PRO A 128 22.29 33.54 0.94
C PRO A 128 23.23 33.64 2.15
N TYR A 129 23.47 32.55 2.87
CA TYR A 129 24.35 32.47 4.04
C TYR A 129 25.83 32.33 3.59
N GLN A 130 26.45 33.46 3.24
CA GLN A 130 27.77 33.52 2.57
C GLN A 130 28.92 32.79 3.28
N ASN A 131 28.82 32.56 4.59
CA ASN A 131 29.86 31.90 5.38
C ASN A 131 29.67 30.38 5.47
N TYR A 132 28.73 29.80 4.72
CA TYR A 132 28.46 28.37 4.75
C TYR A 132 28.54 27.77 3.34
N ASN A 133 29.18 26.60 3.25
CA ASN A 133 29.32 25.86 2.01
C ASN A 133 28.56 24.54 2.10
N TRP A 134 27.73 24.27 1.09
CA TRP A 134 27.09 22.99 0.87
C TRP A 134 27.80 22.27 -0.28
N ILE A 135 28.57 21.23 0.05
CA ILE A 135 29.49 20.59 -0.90
C ILE A 135 29.12 19.11 -1.01
N GLY A 136 28.77 18.68 -2.23
CA GLY A 136 28.63 17.28 -2.60
C GLY A 136 29.84 16.80 -3.40
N ASP A 137 30.40 15.66 -3.02
CA ASP A 137 31.48 14.97 -3.75
C ASP A 137 31.10 13.50 -3.97
N GLY A 138 31.57 12.90 -5.07
CA GLY A 138 31.28 11.52 -5.44
C GLY A 138 30.07 11.34 -6.38
N PHE A 139 29.74 10.07 -6.65
CA PHE A 139 28.71 9.67 -7.62
C PHE A 139 27.91 8.46 -7.14
N GLY A 140 26.63 8.39 -7.54
CA GLY A 140 25.73 7.28 -7.21
C GLY A 140 25.51 7.12 -5.70
N GLU A 141 25.77 5.93 -5.18
CA GLU A 141 25.64 5.62 -3.75
C GLU A 141 26.84 6.10 -2.91
N ASN A 142 27.91 6.57 -3.54
CA ASN A 142 29.12 7.04 -2.85
C ASN A 142 29.17 8.57 -2.75
N ILE A 143 28.02 9.25 -2.79
CA ILE A 143 27.97 10.71 -2.67
C ILE A 143 28.16 11.07 -1.18
N LYS A 144 29.11 11.96 -0.90
CA LYS A 144 29.31 12.58 0.41
C LYS A 144 28.92 14.04 0.33
N ILE A 145 27.88 14.41 1.07
CA ILE A 145 27.41 15.80 1.17
C ILE A 145 27.82 16.35 2.54
N THR A 146 28.49 17.49 2.53
CA THR A 146 29.03 18.16 3.72
C THR A 146 28.48 19.57 3.83
N LEU A 147 28.29 20.01 5.08
CA LEU A 147 28.06 21.41 5.43
C LEU A 147 29.28 21.93 6.16
N THR A 148 29.96 22.94 5.60
CA THR A 148 31.08 23.61 6.25
C THR A 148 30.75 25.08 6.52
N ARG A 149 31.43 25.67 7.51
CA ARG A 149 31.37 27.09 7.81
C ARG A 149 32.77 27.69 7.70
N ILE A 150 32.87 28.81 7.01
CA ILE A 150 34.07 29.64 6.93
C ILE A 150 34.14 30.50 8.20
N LEU A 151 35.25 30.39 8.93
CA LEU A 151 35.53 31.17 10.15
C LEU A 151 36.16 32.53 9.78
N GLU A 152 36.25 33.43 10.77
CA GLU A 152 36.79 34.79 10.58
C GLU A 152 38.25 34.80 10.13
N ASP A 153 39.02 33.77 10.49
CA ASP A 153 40.41 33.59 10.07
C ASP A 153 40.55 32.96 8.66
N GLY A 154 39.42 32.71 7.99
CA GLY A 154 39.36 32.09 6.66
C GLY A 154 39.44 30.56 6.66
N THR A 155 39.54 29.91 7.83
CA THR A 155 39.56 28.45 7.91
C THR A 155 38.15 27.86 7.78
N GLU A 156 38.04 26.65 7.24
CA GLU A 156 36.76 25.93 7.17
C GLU A 156 36.58 24.98 8.35
N LYS A 157 35.42 25.05 8.98
CA LYS A 157 34.97 24.12 10.01
C LYS A 157 33.85 23.25 9.48
N ILE A 158 34.02 21.94 9.51
CA ILE A 158 32.95 20.98 9.17
C ILE A 158 31.89 21.03 10.26
N LEU A 159 30.64 21.28 9.87
CA LEU A 159 29.47 21.24 10.75
C LEU A 159 28.71 19.92 10.61
N ILE A 160 28.59 19.41 9.38
CA ILE A 160 28.01 18.11 9.07
C ILE A 160 28.95 17.39 8.12
N GLU A 161 29.44 16.22 8.52
CA GLU A 161 30.37 15.42 7.71
C GLU A 161 29.65 14.59 6.63
N SER A 162 28.43 14.15 6.89
CA SER A 162 27.65 13.37 5.93
C SER A 162 26.16 13.64 6.13
N VAL A 163 25.57 14.36 5.18
CA VAL A 163 24.12 14.59 5.13
C VAL A 163 23.45 13.31 4.62
N PRO A 164 22.46 12.75 5.33
CA PRO A 164 21.67 11.63 4.84
C PRO A 164 20.83 12.07 3.64
N TYR A 165 20.83 11.24 2.60
CA TYR A 165 20.10 11.51 1.37
C TYR A 165 19.41 10.25 0.84
N VAL A 166 18.44 10.46 -0.04
CA VAL A 166 17.81 9.44 -0.87
C VAL A 166 18.21 9.71 -2.31
N LEU A 167 18.68 8.66 -3.00
CA LEU A 167 18.94 8.70 -4.44
C LEU A 167 17.70 8.21 -5.18
N HIS A 168 17.23 8.97 -6.16
CA HIS A 168 16.13 8.54 -7.04
C HIS A 168 16.30 9.15 -8.43
N GLU A 169 16.34 8.30 -9.47
CA GLU A 169 16.61 8.70 -10.86
C GLU A 169 17.85 9.61 -10.99
N ASP A 170 18.96 9.19 -10.38
CA ASP A 170 20.25 9.91 -10.35
C ASP A 170 20.20 11.31 -9.71
N ARG A 171 19.11 11.65 -9.04
CA ARG A 171 18.93 12.90 -8.28
C ARG A 171 19.02 12.64 -6.78
N VAL A 172 19.61 13.59 -6.08
CA VAL A 172 19.77 13.58 -4.62
C VAL A 172 18.64 14.34 -3.97
N PHE A 173 18.00 13.70 -3.00
CA PHE A 173 16.93 14.26 -2.19
C PHE A 173 17.28 14.21 -0.71
N ILE A 174 17.10 15.32 -0.01
CA ILE A 174 17.37 15.47 1.41
C ILE A 174 16.02 15.55 2.14
N SER A 175 15.85 14.79 3.22
CA SER A 175 14.63 14.84 4.02
C SER A 175 14.33 16.28 4.45
N LYS A 176 13.09 16.71 4.24
CA LYS A 176 12.60 18.02 4.70
C LYS A 176 12.81 18.20 6.19
N ASP A 177 12.44 17.19 6.98
CA ASP A 177 12.58 17.20 8.43
C ASP A 177 14.05 17.35 8.85
N TYR A 178 14.95 16.58 8.26
CA TYR A 178 16.39 16.70 8.54
C TYR A 178 16.92 18.09 8.18
N TYR A 179 16.55 18.63 7.02
CA TYR A 179 16.98 19.95 6.60
C TYR A 179 16.46 21.05 7.56
N GLU A 180 15.18 21.04 7.88
CA GLU A 180 14.55 22.08 8.71
C GLU A 180 14.98 22.00 10.19
N ASN A 181 15.12 20.79 10.73
CA ASN A 181 15.41 20.58 12.15
C ASN A 181 16.90 20.36 12.46
N THR A 182 17.77 20.23 11.44
CA THR A 182 19.22 20.09 11.64
C THR A 182 20.00 21.15 10.86
N VAL A 183 19.88 21.19 9.54
CA VAL A 183 20.71 22.08 8.69
C VAL A 183 20.37 23.54 8.96
N LEU A 184 19.08 23.91 8.93
CA LEU A 184 18.65 25.29 9.17
C LEU A 184 18.99 25.81 10.57
N LEU A 185 19.07 24.94 11.58
CA LEU A 185 19.44 25.37 12.94
C LEU A 185 20.93 25.70 13.07
N LEU A 186 21.77 25.17 12.18
CA LEU A 186 23.22 25.39 12.15
C LEU A 186 23.60 26.62 11.34
N ILE A 187 22.80 26.98 10.33
CA ILE A 187 23.01 28.18 9.51
C ILE A 187 22.19 29.34 10.08
N LYS A 188 22.90 30.29 10.69
CA LYS A 188 22.35 31.54 11.24
C LYS A 188 23.22 32.71 10.81
#